data_AF-A0A2H3DCU6-F1
#
_entry.id   AF-A0A2H3DCU6-F1
#
_cell.length_a   1.000
_cell.length_b   1.000
_cell.length_c   1.000
_cell.angle_alpha   90.00
_cell.angle_beta   90.00
_cell.angle_gamma   90.00
#
_symmetry.space_group_name_H-M   'P 1'
#
loop_
_entity.id
_entity.type
_entity.pdbx_description
1 polymer ?
#
loop_
_entity_poly.entity_id
_entity_poly.type
_entity_poly.pdbx_seq_one_letter_code
_entity_poly.pdbx_strand_id
1 'polypeptide(L)'
;MTELLPQPEQEYLVKLITILDNTLTNCLIAVYLFGSASYGAYEPIIPCPTRKLEFVVYTKEVVAAANPQFELNFNTSDGMTDYEATHWFLLDIASGREKGVALLGPPPDTVFAKPRHDTVVAAIVDCIEWHRQHESTGTWGSKAEGVEWAARNLEPEVPEVLRRVSLARRGRTSLSSGECDQFLELVLTRIRSGRS
;
A
#
# COMPACT_ATOMS: atom_id res chain seq x y z
N MET A 1 -13.22 16.98 2.79
CA MET A 1 -12.32 16.34 1.82
C MET A 1 -10.89 16.66 2.24
N THR A 2 -9.92 15.74 2.10
CA THR A 2 -8.60 15.88 2.73
C THR A 2 -7.78 17.05 2.13
N GLU A 3 -7.30 17.95 2.98
CA GLU A 3 -6.38 19.05 2.59
C GLU A 3 -4.96 18.55 2.27
N LEU A 4 -4.69 17.26 2.47
CA LEU A 4 -3.38 16.63 2.26
C LEU A 4 -3.02 16.44 0.79
N LEU A 5 -4.00 16.54 -0.11
CA LEU A 5 -3.80 16.35 -1.55
C LEU A 5 -3.70 17.71 -2.26
N PRO A 6 -2.95 17.80 -3.37
CA PRO A 6 -3.00 18.98 -4.22
C PRO A 6 -4.40 19.20 -4.81
N GLN A 7 -4.71 20.45 -5.18
CA GLN A 7 -6.05 20.85 -5.63
C GLN A 7 -6.60 20.03 -6.82
N PRO A 8 -5.81 19.70 -7.86
CA PRO A 8 -6.31 18.89 -8.98
C PRO A 8 -6.81 17.50 -8.55
N GLU A 9 -6.10 16.84 -7.65
CA GLU A 9 -6.46 15.54 -7.09
C GLU A 9 -7.72 15.64 -6.22
N GLN A 10 -7.82 16.71 -5.42
CA GLN A 10 -9.04 17.00 -4.67
C GLN A 10 -10.26 17.15 -5.60
N GLU A 11 -10.15 17.96 -6.65
CA GLU A 11 -11.24 18.16 -7.63
C GLU A 11 -11.61 16.86 -8.37
N TYR A 12 -10.62 16.03 -8.67
CA TYR A 12 -10.84 14.70 -9.26
C TYR A 12 -11.63 13.81 -8.31
N LEU A 13 -11.24 13.73 -7.03
CA LEU A 13 -11.94 12.93 -6.03
C LEU A 13 -13.40 13.38 -5.83
N VAL A 14 -13.69 14.69 -5.81
CA VAL A 14 -15.08 15.18 -5.76
C VAL A 14 -15.90 14.61 -6.92
N LYS A 15 -15.37 14.73 -8.14
CA LYS A 15 -16.05 14.27 -9.35
C LYS A 15 -16.28 12.76 -9.31
N LEU A 16 -15.26 12.00 -8.92
CA LEU A 16 -15.34 10.54 -8.79
C LEU A 16 -16.40 10.12 -7.77
N ILE A 17 -16.36 10.68 -6.55
CA ILE A 17 -17.33 10.36 -5.49
C ILE A 17 -18.74 10.71 -5.96
N THR A 18 -18.91 11.86 -6.61
CA THR A 18 -20.23 12.28 -7.14
C THR A 18 -20.74 11.29 -8.19
N ILE A 19 -19.88 10.81 -9.08
CA ILE A 19 -20.26 9.82 -10.09
C ILE A 19 -20.62 8.49 -9.41
N LEU A 20 -19.82 8.02 -8.46
CA LEU A 20 -20.07 6.77 -7.73
C LEU A 20 -21.37 6.83 -6.93
N ASP A 21 -21.62 7.90 -6.19
CA ASP A 21 -22.82 8.07 -5.38
C ASP A 21 -24.09 8.12 -6.25
N ASN A 22 -24.02 8.80 -7.41
CA ASN A 22 -25.14 8.82 -8.35
C ASN A 22 -25.35 7.50 -9.10
N THR A 23 -24.29 6.74 -9.33
CA THR A 23 -24.36 5.48 -10.12
C THR A 23 -24.76 4.30 -9.24
N LEU A 24 -24.21 4.24 -8.02
CA LEU A 24 -24.37 3.13 -7.10
C LEU A 24 -25.41 3.43 -6.02
N THR A 25 -25.72 4.70 -5.74
CA THR A 25 -26.79 5.21 -4.85
C THR A 25 -27.05 4.31 -3.64
N ASN A 26 -28.07 3.44 -3.70
CA ASN A 26 -28.49 2.59 -2.57
C ASN A 26 -27.53 1.42 -2.27
N CYS A 27 -26.53 1.21 -3.12
CA CYS A 27 -25.51 0.17 -3.00
C CYS A 27 -24.16 0.72 -2.53
N LEU A 28 -23.94 2.04 -2.60
CA LEU A 28 -22.68 2.64 -2.13
C LEU A 28 -22.72 2.83 -0.62
N ILE A 29 -21.83 2.15 0.08
CA ILE A 29 -21.75 2.22 1.54
C ILE A 29 -20.74 3.27 1.98
N ALA A 30 -19.58 3.29 1.33
CA ALA A 30 -18.49 4.18 1.67
C ALA A 30 -17.48 4.31 0.52
N VAL A 31 -16.69 5.38 0.56
CA VAL A 31 -15.53 5.59 -0.31
C VAL A 31 -14.35 5.98 0.57
N TYR A 32 -13.23 5.31 0.38
CA TYR A 32 -12.03 5.48 1.21
C TYR A 32 -10.83 5.91 0.37
N LEU A 33 -9.98 6.74 0.97
CA LEU A 33 -8.64 7.05 0.48
C LEU A 33 -7.62 6.34 1.36
N PHE A 34 -6.87 5.39 0.78
CA PHE A 34 -5.78 4.67 1.44
C PHE A 34 -4.41 5.09 0.88
N GLY A 35 -3.35 4.53 1.46
CA GLY A 35 -1.98 4.78 1.00
C GLY A 35 -1.48 6.19 1.31
N SER A 36 -0.41 6.60 0.63
CA SER A 36 0.32 7.83 0.96
C SER A 36 -0.52 9.12 0.87
N ALA A 37 -1.57 9.11 0.05
CA ALA A 37 -2.57 10.17 -0.06
C ALA A 37 -3.39 10.39 1.22
N SER A 38 -3.55 9.36 2.04
CA SER A 38 -4.32 9.42 3.29
C SER A 38 -3.55 10.01 4.47
N TYR A 39 -2.21 9.97 4.44
CA TYR A 39 -1.34 10.42 5.55
C TYR A 39 -0.26 11.43 5.13
N GLY A 40 -0.45 12.13 4.01
CA GLY A 40 0.35 13.30 3.64
C GLY A 40 1.73 13.00 3.02
N ALA A 41 1.94 11.78 2.55
CA ALA A 41 3.17 11.35 1.88
C ALA A 41 3.00 11.18 0.36
N TYR A 42 1.93 11.76 -0.21
CA TYR A 42 1.63 11.65 -1.63
C TYR A 42 2.59 12.51 -2.46
N GLU A 43 3.17 11.90 -3.49
CA GLU A 43 4.06 12.56 -4.44
C GLU A 43 3.42 12.53 -5.84
N PRO A 44 2.95 13.66 -6.38
CA PRO A 44 2.33 13.71 -7.69
C PRO A 44 3.34 13.42 -8.79
N ILE A 45 2.93 12.65 -9.81
CA ILE A 45 3.74 12.42 -11.02
C ILE A 45 3.15 13.19 -12.19
N ILE A 46 3.82 14.26 -12.59
CA ILE A 46 3.54 14.99 -13.83
C ILE A 46 3.89 14.06 -15.01
N PRO A 47 3.04 13.87 -16.04
CA PRO A 47 1.98 14.78 -16.51
C PRO A 47 0.54 14.37 -16.19
N CYS A 48 0.29 13.29 -15.44
CA CYS A 48 -1.05 12.79 -15.20
C CYS A 48 -1.37 12.80 -13.69
N PRO A 49 -2.24 13.72 -13.21
CA PRO A 49 -2.52 13.91 -11.78
C PRO A 49 -3.16 12.68 -11.11
N THR A 50 -3.61 11.69 -11.89
CA THR A 50 -4.24 10.45 -11.38
C THR A 50 -3.37 9.21 -11.57
N ARG A 51 -2.13 9.34 -12.05
CA ARG A 51 -1.20 8.21 -12.18
C ARG A 51 -0.86 7.69 -10.78
N LYS A 52 -1.10 6.39 -10.53
CA LYS A 52 -1.01 5.69 -9.22
C LYS A 52 -2.23 5.82 -8.29
N LEU A 53 -3.35 6.38 -8.77
CA LEU A 53 -4.62 6.15 -8.08
C LEU A 53 -5.17 4.79 -8.50
N GLU A 54 -5.44 3.98 -7.49
CA GLU A 54 -6.02 2.65 -7.58
C GLU A 54 -7.44 2.70 -7.00
N PHE A 55 -8.40 2.11 -7.71
CA PHE A 55 -9.79 2.05 -7.27
C PHE A 55 -10.23 0.61 -7.12
N VAL A 56 -10.45 0.19 -5.88
CA VAL A 56 -10.85 -1.17 -5.52
C VAL A 56 -12.27 -1.17 -4.96
N VAL A 57 -13.13 -2.03 -5.49
CA VAL A 57 -14.53 -2.18 -5.06
C VAL A 57 -14.71 -3.50 -4.33
N TYR A 58 -15.46 -3.44 -3.23
CA TYR A 58 -15.86 -4.61 -2.46
C TYR A 58 -17.37 -4.58 -2.20
N THR A 59 -17.98 -5.75 -2.11
CA THR A 59 -19.31 -5.90 -1.49
C THR A 59 -19.22 -5.81 0.03
N LYS A 60 -20.33 -5.44 0.68
CA LYS A 60 -20.41 -5.33 2.15
C LYS A 60 -20.13 -6.68 2.83
N GLU A 61 -20.65 -7.74 2.23
CA GLU A 61 -20.56 -9.10 2.74
C GLU A 61 -19.10 -9.56 2.71
N VAL A 62 -18.35 -9.19 1.66
CA VAL A 62 -16.97 -9.62 1.50
C VAL A 62 -16.04 -8.89 2.47
N VAL A 63 -16.19 -7.58 2.68
CA VAL A 63 -15.32 -6.82 3.62
C VAL A 63 -15.47 -7.24 5.09
N ALA A 64 -16.56 -7.95 5.43
CA ALA A 64 -16.76 -8.54 6.75
C ALA A 64 -15.92 -9.82 6.97
N ALA A 65 -15.34 -10.40 5.91
CA ALA A 65 -14.45 -11.56 6.02
C ALA A 65 -13.03 -11.13 6.43
N ALA A 66 -12.29 -12.06 7.03
CA ALA A 66 -10.91 -11.81 7.46
C ALA A 66 -9.90 -11.70 6.29
N ASN A 67 -10.26 -12.20 5.10
CA ASN A 67 -9.47 -12.12 3.88
C ASN A 67 -10.38 -11.79 2.68
N PRO A 68 -10.84 -10.54 2.56
CA PRO A 68 -11.77 -10.13 1.52
C PRO A 68 -11.13 -10.22 0.14
N GLN A 69 -11.93 -10.62 -0.85
CA GLN A 69 -11.57 -10.56 -2.26
C GLN A 69 -12.23 -9.32 -2.87
N PHE A 70 -11.52 -8.59 -3.72
CA PHE A 70 -12.13 -7.46 -4.42
C PHE A 70 -13.06 -7.96 -5.54
N GLU A 71 -14.10 -7.19 -5.84
CA GLU A 71 -15.01 -7.44 -6.96
C GLU A 71 -14.49 -6.82 -8.25
N LEU A 72 -13.85 -5.65 -8.10
CA LEU A 72 -13.27 -4.88 -9.19
C LEU A 72 -12.01 -4.19 -8.68
N ASN A 73 -10.94 -4.27 -9.47
CA ASN A 73 -9.78 -3.42 -9.32
C ASN A 73 -9.58 -2.61 -10.61
N PHE A 74 -9.53 -1.29 -10.51
CA PHE A 74 -9.29 -0.39 -11.62
C PHE A 74 -8.05 0.44 -11.36
N ASN A 75 -7.03 0.21 -12.20
CA ASN A 75 -5.73 0.88 -12.13
C ASN A 75 -5.49 1.75 -13.36
N THR A 76 -4.96 2.95 -13.14
CA THR A 76 -4.72 3.95 -14.22
C THR A 76 -3.36 3.80 -14.91
N SER A 77 -2.62 2.70 -14.68
CA SER A 77 -1.31 2.45 -15.30
C SER A 77 -1.44 1.74 -16.66
N ASP A 78 -0.70 2.23 -17.67
CA ASP A 78 -0.61 1.59 -18.99
C ASP A 78 -0.17 0.11 -18.88
N GLY A 79 -1.01 -0.81 -19.39
CA GLY A 79 -0.63 -2.19 -19.67
C GLY A 79 -0.89 -3.26 -18.59
N MET A 80 -1.79 -3.04 -17.63
CA MET A 80 -2.05 -4.04 -16.56
C MET A 80 -2.96 -5.20 -17.02
N THR A 81 -2.53 -6.42 -16.70
CA THR A 81 -3.31 -7.67 -16.79
C THR A 81 -4.08 -7.91 -15.50
N ASP A 82 -5.31 -8.42 -15.57
CA ASP A 82 -6.29 -8.61 -14.47
C ASP A 82 -5.86 -9.48 -13.25
N TYR A 83 -4.60 -9.91 -13.17
CA TYR A 83 -4.09 -10.76 -12.08
C TYR A 83 -3.11 -9.99 -11.19
N GLU A 84 -3.62 -9.46 -10.08
CA GLU A 84 -2.80 -9.00 -8.97
C GLU A 84 -2.93 -9.95 -7.78
N ALA A 85 -1.81 -10.24 -7.12
CA ALA A 85 -1.77 -11.20 -6.03
C ALA A 85 -2.60 -10.70 -4.82
N THR A 86 -3.45 -11.57 -4.27
CA THR A 86 -4.44 -11.20 -3.24
C THR A 86 -3.83 -10.66 -1.94
N HIS A 87 -2.54 -10.90 -1.69
CA HIS A 87 -1.85 -10.41 -0.50
C HIS A 87 -1.75 -8.88 -0.45
N TRP A 88 -1.73 -8.19 -1.60
CA TRP A 88 -1.66 -6.73 -1.66
C TRP A 88 -2.87 -6.07 -1.01
N PHE A 89 -4.07 -6.56 -1.35
CA PHE A 89 -5.33 -6.03 -0.85
C PHE A 89 -5.51 -6.24 0.67
N LEU A 90 -5.00 -7.36 1.20
CA LEU A 90 -5.01 -7.58 2.66
C LEU A 90 -4.15 -6.54 3.38
N LEU A 91 -2.98 -6.21 2.83
CA LEU A 91 -2.08 -5.19 3.40
C LEU A 91 -2.68 -3.79 3.30
N ASP A 92 -3.33 -3.48 2.18
CA ASP A 92 -4.03 -2.20 2.01
C ASP A 92 -5.18 -2.05 3.00
N ILE A 93 -5.96 -3.10 3.24
CA ILE A 93 -7.03 -3.06 4.24
C ILE A 93 -6.45 -2.94 5.65
N ALA A 94 -5.41 -3.71 5.99
CA ALA A 94 -4.76 -3.62 7.29
C ALA A 94 -4.27 -2.18 7.56
N SER A 95 -3.57 -1.57 6.60
CA SER A 95 -3.09 -0.19 6.71
C SER A 95 -4.22 0.83 6.66
N GLY A 96 -5.21 0.63 5.79
CA GLY A 96 -6.31 1.55 5.55
C GLY A 96 -7.31 1.60 6.69
N ARG A 97 -7.46 0.53 7.47
CA ARG A 97 -8.20 0.55 8.73
C ARG A 97 -7.62 1.53 9.74
N GLU A 98 -6.30 1.62 9.82
CA GLU A 98 -5.61 2.47 10.80
C GLU A 98 -5.41 3.91 10.30
N LYS A 99 -5.09 4.07 9.02
CA LYS A 99 -4.66 5.37 8.45
C LYS A 99 -5.56 5.91 7.34
N GLY A 100 -6.51 5.12 6.87
CA GLY A 100 -7.39 5.51 5.77
C GLY A 100 -8.31 6.65 6.13
N VAL A 101 -8.61 7.48 5.13
CA VAL A 101 -9.54 8.60 5.26
C VAL A 101 -10.86 8.23 4.60
N ALA A 102 -11.96 8.34 5.35
CA ALA A 102 -13.30 8.26 4.77
C ALA A 102 -13.59 9.52 3.94
N LEU A 103 -13.78 9.34 2.63
CA LEU A 103 -14.25 10.39 1.74
C LEU A 103 -15.78 10.45 1.71
N LEU A 104 -16.43 9.30 1.87
CA LEU A 104 -17.87 9.12 2.02
C LEU A 104 -18.14 7.94 2.96
N GLY A 105 -19.21 8.01 3.76
CA GLY A 105 -19.64 6.92 4.63
C GLY A 105 -18.91 6.86 5.99
N PRO A 106 -19.08 5.77 6.75
CA PRO A 106 -18.52 5.61 8.09
C PRO A 106 -17.00 5.30 8.05
N PRO A 107 -16.28 5.44 9.18
CA PRO A 107 -14.84 5.18 9.25
C PRO A 107 -14.44 3.77 8.77
N PRO A 108 -13.26 3.59 8.14
CA PRO A 108 -12.85 2.31 7.55
C PRO A 108 -12.84 1.15 8.55
N ASP A 109 -12.47 1.41 9.80
CA ASP A 109 -12.39 0.41 10.86
C ASP A 109 -13.77 -0.14 11.29
N THR A 110 -14.85 0.54 10.94
CA THR A 110 -16.24 0.12 11.18
C THR A 110 -16.82 -0.73 10.04
N VAL A 111 -16.24 -0.69 8.85
CA VAL A 111 -16.75 -1.38 7.65
C VAL A 111 -15.96 -2.63 7.32
N PHE A 112 -14.63 -2.53 7.30
CA PHE A 112 -13.80 -3.71 7.11
C PHE A 112 -13.82 -4.57 8.38
N ALA A 113 -13.52 -5.86 8.29
CA ALA A 113 -13.14 -6.64 9.46
C ALA A 113 -11.67 -6.37 9.80
N LYS A 114 -11.28 -6.51 11.08
CA LYS A 114 -9.86 -6.47 11.45
C LYS A 114 -9.17 -7.74 10.93
N PRO A 115 -8.17 -7.64 10.04
CA PRO A 115 -7.38 -8.80 9.65
C PRO A 115 -6.69 -9.43 10.86
N ARG A 116 -6.56 -10.76 10.86
CA ARG A 116 -5.78 -11.43 11.90
C ARG A 116 -4.30 -11.12 11.71
N HIS A 117 -3.60 -10.91 12.82
CA HIS A 117 -2.18 -10.57 12.81
C HIS A 117 -1.32 -11.60 12.05
N ASP A 118 -1.57 -12.89 12.26
CA ASP A 118 -0.87 -13.98 11.57
C ASP A 118 -1.07 -13.95 10.04
N THR A 119 -2.27 -13.57 9.59
CA THR A 119 -2.59 -13.46 8.17
C THR A 119 -1.92 -12.25 7.54
N VAL A 120 -1.83 -11.12 8.26
CA VAL A 120 -1.06 -9.94 7.83
C VAL A 120 0.43 -10.29 7.73
N VAL A 121 0.99 -10.98 8.73
CA VAL A 121 2.38 -11.44 8.69
C VAL A 121 2.62 -12.37 7.50
N ALA A 122 1.73 -13.32 7.24
CA ALA A 122 1.83 -14.20 6.08
C ALA A 122 1.80 -13.41 4.76
N ALA A 123 0.91 -12.43 4.62
CA ALA A 123 0.85 -11.58 3.43
C ALA A 123 2.11 -10.72 3.22
N ILE A 124 2.76 -10.25 4.30
CA ILE A 124 4.07 -9.57 4.20
C ILE A 124 5.14 -10.55 3.70
N VAL A 125 5.15 -11.79 4.19
CA VAL A 125 6.08 -12.82 3.72
C VAL A 125 5.84 -13.12 2.24
N ASP A 126 4.59 -13.32 1.83
CA ASP A 126 4.22 -13.59 0.43
C ASP A 126 4.62 -12.43 -0.49
N CYS A 127 4.44 -11.18 -0.04
CA CYS A 127 4.90 -9.97 -0.72
C CYS A 127 6.43 -10.01 -0.95
N ILE A 128 7.22 -10.32 0.09
CA ILE A 128 8.67 -10.38 -0.01
C ILE A 128 9.13 -11.50 -0.95
N GLU A 129 8.54 -12.69 -0.83
CA GLU A 129 8.89 -13.83 -1.69
C GLU A 129 8.49 -13.58 -3.15
N TRP A 130 7.36 -12.89 -3.40
CA TRP A 130 6.97 -12.46 -4.74
C TRP A 130 8.01 -11.50 -5.33
N HIS A 131 8.42 -10.47 -4.57
CA HIS A 131 9.46 -9.52 -4.98
C HIS A 131 10.78 -10.21 -5.31
N ARG A 132 11.20 -11.18 -4.50
CA ARG A 132 12.41 -11.98 -4.75
C ARG A 132 12.36 -12.72 -6.09
N GLN A 133 11.19 -13.20 -6.49
CA GLN A 133 11.02 -13.98 -7.72
C GLN A 133 10.85 -13.11 -8.97
N HIS A 134 10.37 -11.86 -8.84
CA HIS A 134 9.91 -11.06 -9.97
C HIS A 134 10.62 -9.71 -10.16
N GLU A 135 11.30 -9.15 -9.15
CA GLU A 135 12.04 -7.90 -9.31
C GLU A 135 13.50 -8.13 -9.72
N SER A 136 13.83 -7.79 -10.96
CA SER A 136 15.20 -7.83 -11.49
C SER A 136 15.95 -6.49 -11.45
N THR A 137 15.27 -5.39 -11.09
CA THR A 137 15.74 -4.02 -11.40
C THR A 137 16.19 -3.18 -10.19
N GLY A 138 16.19 -3.74 -8.97
CA GLY A 138 16.80 -3.10 -7.79
C GLY A 138 16.25 -1.71 -7.44
N THR A 139 15.07 -1.34 -7.96
CA THR A 139 14.45 -0.03 -7.78
C THR A 139 13.30 -0.14 -6.80
N TRP A 140 13.61 0.03 -5.51
CA TRP A 140 12.67 -0.18 -4.40
C TRP A 140 11.83 1.08 -4.10
N GLY A 141 10.51 0.92 -4.04
CA GLY A 141 9.52 2.01 -3.97
C GLY A 141 9.31 2.75 -2.62
N SER A 142 8.82 3.98 -2.76
CA SER A 142 8.08 4.98 -1.94
C SER A 142 7.89 5.01 -0.38
N LYS A 143 8.33 4.12 0.51
CA LYS A 143 8.13 4.33 1.98
C LYS A 143 9.39 4.76 2.78
N ALA A 144 9.64 6.06 2.91
CA ALA A 144 10.79 6.62 3.66
C ALA A 144 10.70 6.35 5.16
N GLU A 145 9.50 6.45 5.72
CA GLU A 145 9.23 6.21 7.14
C GLU A 145 9.56 4.78 7.57
N GLY A 146 9.29 3.78 6.72
CA GLY A 146 9.60 2.38 7.01
C GLY A 146 11.11 2.13 7.14
N VAL A 147 11.90 2.80 6.28
CA VAL A 147 13.36 2.74 6.35
C VAL A 147 13.89 3.47 7.58
N GLU A 148 13.33 4.63 7.92
CA GLU A 148 13.74 5.39 9.12
C GLU A 148 13.36 4.68 10.42
N TRP A 149 12.21 4.00 10.44
CA TRP A 149 11.85 3.11 11.54
C TRP A 149 12.85 1.96 11.65
N ALA A 150 13.15 1.27 10.53
CA ALA A 150 14.10 0.16 10.53
C ALA A 150 15.51 0.61 10.98
N ALA A 151 15.98 1.75 10.49
CA ALA A 151 17.28 2.29 10.90
C ALA A 151 17.33 2.61 12.40
N ARG A 152 16.24 3.10 13.00
CA ARG A 152 16.20 3.44 14.44
C ARG A 152 16.04 2.24 15.35
N ASN A 153 15.28 1.22 14.93
CA ASN A 153 14.93 0.08 15.79
C ASN A 153 15.86 -1.12 15.62
N LEU A 154 16.78 -1.08 14.65
CA LEU A 154 17.72 -2.17 14.38
C LEU A 154 19.16 -1.85 14.83
N GLU A 155 19.41 -0.69 15.44
CA GLU A 155 20.69 -0.36 16.09
C GLU A 155 20.89 -1.22 17.37
N PRO A 156 22.09 -1.76 17.63
CA PRO A 156 23.37 -1.54 16.93
C PRO A 156 23.66 -2.52 15.77
N GLU A 157 22.74 -3.44 15.46
CA GLU A 157 22.87 -4.45 14.40
C GLU A 157 22.19 -3.99 13.09
N VAL A 158 22.43 -2.75 12.64
CA VAL A 158 21.93 -2.30 11.33
C VAL A 158 22.90 -2.83 10.27
N PRO A 159 22.57 -3.90 9.52
CA PRO A 159 23.54 -4.47 8.62
C PRO A 159 23.73 -3.51 7.45
N GLU A 160 24.94 -3.45 6.90
CA GLU A 160 25.36 -2.49 5.87
C GLU A 160 24.36 -2.39 4.69
N VAL A 161 23.65 -3.48 4.41
CA VAL A 161 22.57 -3.52 3.43
C VAL A 161 21.44 -2.51 3.71
N LEU A 162 20.99 -2.34 4.97
CA LEU A 162 19.94 -1.38 5.34
C LEU A 162 20.39 0.07 5.17
N ARG A 163 21.66 0.35 5.50
CA ARG A 163 22.26 1.67 5.30
C ARG A 163 22.27 2.04 3.82
N ARG A 164 22.60 1.07 2.95
CA ARG A 164 22.60 1.25 1.49
C ARG A 164 21.20 1.34 0.89
N VAL A 165 20.23 0.60 1.41
CA VAL A 165 18.80 0.76 1.03
C VAL A 165 18.33 2.20 1.29
N SER A 166 18.69 2.76 2.45
CA SER A 166 18.35 4.16 2.80
C SER A 166 19.00 5.18 1.85
N LEU A 167 20.26 4.97 1.47
CA LEU A 167 20.98 5.82 0.53
C LEU A 167 20.43 5.71 -0.90
N ALA A 168 20.13 4.49 -1.36
CA ALA A 168 19.62 4.23 -2.69
C ALA A 168 18.28 4.95 -2.91
N ARG A 169 17.41 4.89 -1.91
CA ARG A 169 16.12 5.56 -1.92
C ARG A 169 16.20 7.09 -2.04
N ARG A 170 17.22 7.72 -1.46
CA ARG A 170 17.44 9.18 -1.57
C ARG A 170 17.94 9.60 -2.97
N GLY A 171 17.89 8.70 -3.95
CA GLY A 171 18.31 8.92 -5.34
C GLY A 171 19.82 8.95 -5.52
N ARG A 172 20.60 8.52 -4.53
CA ARG A 172 22.06 8.66 -4.54
C ARG A 172 22.80 7.42 -5.04
N THR A 173 22.16 6.25 -5.05
CA THR A 173 22.74 4.98 -5.48
C THR A 173 21.64 4.00 -5.95
N SER A 174 21.99 2.91 -6.61
CA SER A 174 21.12 1.74 -6.79
C SER A 174 21.69 0.57 -5.98
N LEU A 175 20.85 -0.43 -5.69
CA LEU A 175 21.30 -1.68 -5.09
C LEU A 175 21.55 -2.72 -6.19
N SER A 176 22.59 -3.52 -6.05
CA SER A 176 22.78 -4.73 -6.85
C SER A 176 21.75 -5.80 -6.47
N SER A 177 21.51 -6.76 -7.35
CA SER A 177 20.61 -7.90 -7.08
C SER A 177 21.01 -8.68 -5.82
N GLY A 178 22.31 -8.95 -5.60
CA GLY A 178 22.77 -9.64 -4.39
C GLY A 178 22.55 -8.84 -3.10
N GLU A 179 22.56 -7.52 -3.17
CA GLU A 179 22.23 -6.64 -2.03
C GLU A 179 20.72 -6.61 -1.76
N CYS A 180 19.91 -6.69 -2.81
CA CYS A 180 18.47 -6.85 -2.67
C CYS A 180 18.14 -8.17 -1.97
N ASP A 181 18.77 -9.28 -2.38
CA ASP A 181 18.57 -10.60 -1.76
C ASP A 181 18.97 -10.61 -0.28
N GLN A 182 20.12 -10.02 0.06
CA GLN A 182 20.57 -9.90 1.46
C GLN A 182 19.58 -9.11 2.32
N PHE A 183 19.00 -8.04 1.76
CA PHE A 183 17.98 -7.25 2.46
C PHE A 183 16.71 -8.06 2.67
N LEU A 184 16.20 -8.73 1.64
CA LEU A 184 14.98 -9.54 1.73
C LEU A 184 15.13 -10.69 2.73
N GLU A 185 16.25 -11.40 2.70
CA GLU A 185 16.53 -12.49 3.66
C GLU A 185 16.59 -12.00 5.11
N LEU A 186 17.19 -10.84 5.34
CA LEU A 186 17.22 -10.21 6.67
C LEU A 186 15.81 -9.89 7.17
N VAL A 187 14.97 -9.31 6.31
CA VAL A 187 13.59 -8.95 6.66
C VAL A 187 12.78 -10.22 6.93
N LEU A 188 12.86 -11.23 6.07
CA LEU A 188 12.18 -12.53 6.24
C LEU A 188 12.59 -13.23 7.53
N THR A 189 13.88 -13.27 7.83
CA THR A 189 14.40 -13.92 9.04
C THR A 189 13.83 -13.24 10.30
N ARG A 190 13.79 -11.90 10.33
CA ARG A 190 13.23 -11.17 11.48
C ARG A 190 11.75 -11.39 11.64
N ILE A 191 10.97 -11.29 10.56
CA ILE A 191 9.52 -11.55 10.57
C ILE A 191 9.24 -12.97 11.09
N ARG A 192 9.93 -13.98 10.55
CA ARG A 192 9.78 -15.39 10.95
C ARG A 192 10.20 -15.63 12.40
N SER A 193 11.17 -14.88 12.92
CA SER A 193 11.64 -15.00 14.31
C SER A 193 10.76 -14.31 15.36
N GLY A 194 9.72 -13.57 14.93
CA GLY A 194 8.82 -12.84 15.84
C GLY A 194 9.47 -11.64 16.56
N ARG A 195 10.64 -11.18 16.11
CA ARG A 195 11.31 -9.98 16.61
C ARG A 195 10.95 -8.80 15.70
N SER A 196 9.76 -8.26 15.90
CA SER A 196 9.28 -7.01 15.26
C SER A 196 9.39 -5.84 16.23
#